data_AF-A0A376RFA9-F1
#
_entry.id   AF-A0A376RFA9-F1
#
_cell.length_a   1.000
_cell.length_b   1.000
_cell.length_c   1.000
_cell.angle_alpha   90.00
_cell.angle_beta   90.00
_cell.angle_gamma   90.00
#
_symmetry.space_group_name_H-M   'P 1'
#
loop_
_entity.id
_entity.type
_entity.pdbx_description
1 polymer ?
#
loop_
_entity_poly.entity_id
_entity_poly.type
_entity_poly.pdbx_seq_one_letter_code
_entity_poly.pdbx_strand_id
1 'polypeptide(L)' 'MSLSRAAIVDQLKEIVGADRVITDETVLKKNSIDRFRKFPDIHGIYTLPIPAAVVKLGSTEQVSRVLNL' A
#
# COMPACT_ATOMS: atom_id res chain seq x y z
N MET A 1 16.56 7.84 8.06
CA MET A 1 16.57 7.49 6.63
C MET A 1 15.15 7.67 6.10
N SER A 2 14.89 8.66 5.24
CA SER A 2 13.59 8.79 4.59
C SER A 2 13.62 7.99 3.29
N LEU A 3 12.97 6.83 3.27
CA LEU A 3 12.76 6.08 2.04
C LEU A 3 11.79 6.86 1.14
N SER A 4 12.12 6.98 -0.14
CA SER A 4 11.21 7.57 -1.12
C SER A 4 10.08 6.59 -1.45
N ARG A 5 8.92 7.10 -1.86
CA ARG A 5 7.79 6.26 -2.28
C ARG A 5 8.18 5.27 -3.38
N ALA A 6 9.00 5.72 -4.34
CA ALA A 6 9.49 4.87 -5.42
C ALA A 6 10.39 3.74 -4.90
N ALA A 7 11.33 4.06 -4.01
CA ALA A 7 12.24 3.07 -3.43
C ALA A 7 11.48 1.98 -2.65
N ILE A 8 10.44 2.36 -1.91
CA ILE A 8 9.57 1.39 -1.20
C ILE A 8 8.88 0.46 -2.19
N VAL A 9 8.29 1.01 -3.26
CA VAL A 9 7.60 0.22 -4.28
C VAL A 9 8.55 -0.76 -4.97
N ASP A 10 9.76 -0.32 -5.31
CA ASP A 10 10.74 -1.15 -6.00
C ASP A 10 11.20 -2.31 -5.11
N GLN A 11 11.52 -2.05 -3.83
CA GLN A 11 11.87 -3.12 -2.88
C GLN A 11 10.72 -4.11 -2.66
N LEU A 12 9.47 -3.61 -2.58
CA LEU A 12 8.31 -4.50 -2.45
C LEU A 12 8.15 -5.40 -3.67
N LYS A 13 8.37 -4.89 -4.88
CA LYS A 13 8.34 -5.69 -6.11
C LYS A 13 9.42 -6.78 -6.14
N GLU A 14 10.60 -6.51 -5.59
CA GLU A 14 11.66 -7.51 -5.47
C GLU A 14 11.28 -8.66 -4.53
N ILE A 15 10.58 -8.37 -3.43
CA ILE A 15 10.20 -9.39 -2.44
C ILE A 15 9.03 -10.25 -2.94
N VAL A 16 8.00 -9.61 -3.50
CA VAL A 16 6.72 -10.28 -3.76
C VAL A 16 6.42 -10.51 -5.23
N GLY A 17 7.11 -9.85 -6.15
CA GLY A 17 6.78 -9.82 -7.58
C GLY A 17 5.89 -8.62 -7.95
N ALA A 18 6.06 -8.11 -9.17
CA ALA A 18 5.37 -6.90 -9.63
C ALA A 18 3.85 -7.07 -9.77
N ASP A 19 3.39 -8.29 -10.05
CA ASP A 19 1.97 -8.66 -10.13
C ASP A 19 1.23 -8.51 -8.79
N ARG A 20 1.97 -8.52 -7.68
CA ARG A 20 1.41 -8.46 -6.31
C ARG A 20 1.54 -7.09 -5.65
N VAL A 21 2.06 -6.10 -6.36
CA VAL A 21 2.21 -4.71 -5.88
C VAL A 21 1.30 -3.79 -6.68
N ILE A 22 0.25 -3.30 -6.03
CA ILE A 22 -0.74 -2.42 -6.64
C ILE A 22 -0.43 -0.98 -6.28
N THR A 23 -0.17 -0.15 -7.28
CA THR A 23 0.11 1.29 -7.15
C THR A 23 -0.96 2.18 -7.77
N ASP A 24 -2.05 1.59 -8.27
CA ASP A 24 -3.18 2.34 -8.82
C ASP A 24 -3.79 3.27 -7.76
N GLU A 25 -3.95 4.54 -8.10
CA GLU A 25 -4.34 5.57 -7.14
C GLU A 25 -5.76 5.34 -6.59
N THR A 26 -6.69 4.86 -7.41
CA THR A 26 -8.05 4.56 -6.98
C THR A 26 -8.07 3.39 -5.99
N VAL A 27 -7.30 2.34 -6.26
CA VAL A 27 -7.14 1.23 -5.32
C VAL A 27 -6.50 1.69 -4.02
N LEU A 28 -5.45 2.51 -4.07
CA LEU A 28 -4.77 3.02 -2.87
C LEU A 28 -5.69 3.89 -2.01
N LYS A 29 -6.44 4.80 -2.63
CA LYS A 29 -7.46 5.62 -1.96
C LYS A 29 -8.49 4.75 -1.26
N LYS A 30 -9.06 3.77 -1.97
CA LYS A 30 -10.05 2.85 -1.39
C LYS A 30 -9.51 2.05 -0.21
N ASN A 31 -8.25 1.60 -0.28
CA ASN A 31 -7.61 0.85 0.80
C ASN A 31 -7.09 1.73 1.96
N SER A 32 -7.15 3.06 1.83
CA SER A 32 -6.85 4.00 2.92
C SER A 32 -8.07 4.33 3.81
N ILE A 33 -9.26 3.90 3.38
CA ILE A 33 -10.52 4.11 4.09
C ILE A 33 -10.84 2.89 4.95
N ASP A 34 -11.12 3.15 6.23
CA ASP A 34 -11.64 2.16 7.17
C ASP A 34 -13.13 2.42 7.46
N ARG A 35 -13.73 1.60 8.35
CA ARG A 35 -15.15 1.71 8.70
C ARG A 35 -15.52 3.03 9.40
N PHE A 36 -14.56 3.77 9.94
CA PHE A 36 -14.78 5.05 10.60
C PHE A 36 -14.70 6.24 9.63
N ARG A 37 -14.18 6.05 8.41
CA ARG A 37 -14.03 7.11 7.39
C ARG A 37 -15.06 7.05 6.25
N LYS A 38 -16.22 6.43 6.47
CA LYS A 38 -17.28 6.31 5.45
C LYS A 38 -17.83 7.65 4.97
N PHE A 39 -18.03 8.62 5.85
CA PHE A 39 -18.52 9.94 5.45
C PHE A 39 -17.52 10.67 4.54
N PRO A 40 -16.23 10.80 4.93
CA PRO A 40 -15.20 11.31 4.01
C PRO A 40 -15.13 10.56 2.68
N ASP A 41 -15.22 9.24 2.68
CA ASP A 41 -15.17 8.39 1.48
C ASP A 41 -16.31 8.70 0.50
N ILE A 42 -17.55 8.77 0.98
CA ILE A 42 -18.73 9.14 0.16
C ILE A 42 -18.56 10.50 -0.51
N HIS A 43 -17.84 11.42 0.15
CA HIS A 43 -17.57 12.77 -0.34
C HIS A 43 -16.21 12.92 -1.05
N GLY A 44 -15.45 11.83 -1.25
CA GLY A 44 -14.14 11.87 -1.91
C GLY A 44 -13.07 12.65 -1.13
N ILE A 45 -13.23 12.77 0.19
CA ILE A 45 -12.32 13.50 1.08
C ILE A 45 -11.27 12.54 1.66
N TYR A 46 -10.01 12.77 1.31
CA TYR A 46 -8.86 12.01 1.81
C TYR A 46 -7.92 12.95 2.57
N THR A 47 -7.97 12.91 3.90
CA THR A 47 -7.17 13.79 4.78
C THR A 47 -5.84 13.17 5.22
N LEU A 48 -5.65 11.87 5.01
CA LEU A 48 -4.44 11.15 5.38
C LEU A 48 -3.55 10.86 4.17
N PRO A 49 -2.24 10.63 4.39
CA PRO A 49 -1.34 10.21 3.33
C PRO A 49 -1.85 8.94 2.64
N ILE A 50 -1.89 8.98 1.32
CA ILE A 50 -2.21 7.80 0.50
C ILE A 50 -1.04 6.80 0.61
N PRO A 51 -1.32 5.50 0.83
CA PRO A 51 -0.27 4.50 0.94
C PRO A 51 0.59 4.43 -0.33
N ALA A 52 1.84 3.99 -0.16
CA ALA A 52 2.77 3.84 -1.28
C ALA A 52 2.30 2.74 -2.27
N ALA A 53 1.85 1.60 -1.73
CA ALA A 53 1.32 0.46 -2.46
C ALA A 53 0.37 -0.38 -1.59
N VAL A 54 -0.48 -1.18 -2.24
CA VAL A 54 -1.18 -2.33 -1.62
C VAL A 54 -0.48 -3.60 -2.09
N VAL A 55 -0.06 -4.44 -1.15
CA VAL A 55 0.71 -5.66 -1.45
C VAL A 55 -0.11 -6.91 -1.12
N LYS A 56 -0.14 -7.87 -2.04
CA LYS A 56 -0.83 -9.16 -1.87
C LYS A 56 0.20 -10.26 -1.63
N LEU A 57 0.45 -10.56 -0.36
CA LEU A 57 1.43 -11.56 0.07
C LEU A 57 0.87 -12.97 -0.17
N GLY A 58 1.72 -13.89 -0.64
CA GLY A 58 1.32 -15.28 -0.88
C GLY A 58 2.02 -16.31 0.00
N SER A 59 2.92 -15.90 0.90
CA SER A 59 3.54 -16.79 1.87
C SER A 59 3.95 -16.06 3.14
N THR A 60 4.17 -16.82 4.22
CA THR A 60 4.63 -16.31 5.53
C THR A 60 6.04 -15.71 5.47
N GLU A 61 6.89 -16.23 4.59
CA GLU A 61 8.26 -15.73 4.38
C GLU A 61 8.23 -14.35 3.73
N GLN A 62 7.32 -14.14 2.77
CA GLN A 62 7.10 -12.82 2.17
C GLN A 62 6.61 -11.81 3.22
N VAL A 63 5.70 -12.21 4.12
CA VAL A 63 5.25 -11.36 5.23
C VAL A 63 6.43 -10.94 6.10
N SER A 64 7.25 -11.90 6.54
CA SER A 64 8.40 -11.61 7.39
C SER A 64 9.40 -10.67 6.71
N ARG A 65 9.69 -10.87 5.43
CA ARG A 65 10.60 -9.99 4.67
C ARG A 65 10.07 -8.56 4.55
N VAL A 66 8.77 -8.40 4.30
CA VAL A 66 8.15 -7.06 4.17
C VAL A 66 8.12 -6.33 5.52
N LEU A 67 7.93 -7.03 6.64
CA LEU A 67 7.91 -6.40 7.97
C LEU A 67 9.29 -5.95 8.47
N ASN A 68 10.37 -6.45 7.87
CA ASN A 68 11.75 -6.12 8.22
C ASN A 68 12.37 -5.04 7.30
N LEU A 69 11.54 -4.39 6.48
CA LEU A 69 11.94 -3.40 5.47
C LEU A 69 12.16 -2.00 6.08
#